data_AF-T0KQI0-F1
#
_entry.id   AF-T0KQI0-F1
#
_cell.length_a   1.000
_cell.length_b   1.000
_cell.length_c   1.000
_cell.angle_alpha   90.00
_cell.angle_beta   90.00
_cell.angle_gamma   90.00
#
_symmetry.space_group_name_H-M   'P 1'
#
loop_
_entity.id
_entity.type
_entity.pdbx_description
1 polymer ?
#
loop_
_entity_poly.entity_id
_entity_poly.type
_entity_poly.pdbx_seq_one_letter_code
_entity_poly.pdbx_strand_id
1 'polypeptide(L)'
;MLGPWSRFEEVDTWKYCANEMLSYISLYAKTGSTPMMVATPQISPRLDPVLEKVLGVCAAHETVSESHGHLVDQLLDRELQDLVNTSTLASDYDINGQRRDLCSIMREKIARLQALIMYQIIQRYSNKTRDAQKAMAQEALFVSWTRELELQVQLLQRLQSSSGMFDMASACYTDHTGLLEAAYRTIIMSYEVRAVYWVLNHKICPVWQDLFAIVVPKSLSGRDKLLYPEYVVEWEKGLIPVVSKDDERLQNLIVAACKGVDAVRRAEA
;
A
#
# COMPACT_ATOMS: atom_id res chain seq x y z
N MET A 1 -13.10 25.83 -6.99
CA MET A 1 -13.25 25.26 -5.63
C MET A 1 -11.85 24.98 -5.12
N LEU A 2 -11.42 25.71 -4.09
CA LEU A 2 -10.17 25.39 -3.40
C LEU A 2 -10.39 24.03 -2.72
N GLY A 3 -9.63 23.02 -3.16
CA GLY A 3 -9.84 21.63 -2.77
C GLY A 3 -9.61 21.38 -1.27
N PRO A 4 -9.78 20.14 -0.79
CA PRO A 4 -9.76 19.73 0.63
C PRO A 4 -8.48 20.03 1.44
N TRP A 5 -7.51 20.78 0.90
CA TRP A 5 -6.13 20.87 1.40
C TRP A 5 -5.65 22.29 1.69
N SER A 6 -6.53 23.14 2.18
CA SER A 6 -6.10 24.33 2.94
C SER A 6 -5.56 23.97 4.34
N ARG A 7 -5.34 22.68 4.63
CA ARG A 7 -5.13 22.11 5.97
C ARG A 7 -3.76 21.45 6.15
N PHE A 8 -2.75 21.87 5.39
CA PHE A 8 -1.35 21.49 5.66
C PHE A 8 -0.87 21.91 7.07
N GLU A 9 -1.61 22.82 7.69
CA GLU A 9 -1.40 23.33 9.04
C GLU A 9 -1.96 22.40 10.14
N GLU A 10 -2.85 21.46 9.82
CA GLU A 10 -3.45 20.51 10.77
C GLU A 10 -2.50 19.36 11.11
N VAL A 11 -1.37 19.70 11.73
CA VAL A 11 -0.25 18.78 12.05
C VAL A 11 -0.71 17.54 12.82
N ASP A 12 -1.72 17.65 13.67
CA ASP A 12 -2.18 16.55 14.53
C ASP A 12 -2.88 15.45 13.73
N THR A 13 -3.70 15.79 12.73
CA THR A 13 -4.24 14.79 11.79
C THR A 13 -3.11 14.05 11.06
N TRP A 14 -2.11 14.80 10.59
CA TRP A 14 -1.02 14.20 9.83
C TRP A 14 -0.16 13.28 10.68
N LYS A 15 0.06 13.65 11.95
CA LYS A 15 0.71 12.79 12.94
C LYS A 15 -0.14 11.56 13.24
N TYR A 16 -1.47 11.70 13.33
CA TYR A 16 -2.36 10.55 13.47
C TYR A 16 -2.17 9.57 12.30
N CYS A 17 -2.14 10.06 11.05
CA CYS A 17 -1.93 9.21 9.89
C CYS A 17 -0.57 8.49 9.92
N ALA A 18 0.51 9.21 10.27
CA ALA A 18 1.84 8.62 10.41
C ALA A 18 1.89 7.55 11.51
N ASN A 19 1.27 7.81 12.67
CA ASN A 19 1.18 6.86 13.78
C ASN A 19 0.33 5.63 13.42
N GLU A 20 -0.77 5.82 12.68
CA GLU A 20 -1.60 4.72 12.21
C GLU A 20 -0.81 3.84 11.23
N MET A 21 -0.06 4.42 10.30
CA MET A 21 0.83 3.66 9.40
C MET A 21 1.92 2.90 10.18
N LEU A 22 2.55 3.51 11.17
CA LEU A 22 3.51 2.81 12.05
C LEU A 22 2.85 1.65 12.79
N SER A 23 1.62 1.82 13.26
CA SER A 23 0.91 0.74 13.96
C SER A 23 0.61 -0.46 13.05
N TYR A 24 0.58 -0.29 11.72
CA TYR A 24 0.49 -1.40 10.78
C TYR A 24 1.76 -2.24 10.77
N ILE A 25 2.93 -1.65 11.02
CA ILE A 25 4.20 -2.38 11.19
C ILE A 25 4.14 -3.24 12.43
N SER A 26 3.70 -2.66 13.56
CA SER A 26 3.52 -3.40 14.81
C SER A 26 2.48 -4.51 14.69
N LEU A 27 1.39 -4.26 13.96
CA LEU A 27 0.36 -5.28 13.70
C LEU A 27 0.90 -6.41 12.83
N TYR A 28 1.63 -6.08 11.76
CA TYR A 28 2.22 -7.06 10.87
C TYR A 28 3.23 -7.94 11.59
N ALA A 29 4.11 -7.34 12.41
CA ALA A 29 5.05 -8.07 13.26
C ALA A 29 4.38 -9.11 14.17
N LYS A 30 3.17 -8.84 14.66
CA LYS A 30 2.44 -9.70 15.60
C LYS A 30 1.57 -10.75 14.92
N THR A 31 1.01 -10.43 13.75
CA THR A 31 -0.08 -11.21 13.13
C THR A 31 0.25 -11.74 11.74
N GLY A 32 1.30 -11.23 11.10
CA GLY A 32 1.57 -11.49 9.68
C GLY A 32 0.53 -10.86 8.74
N SER A 33 -0.29 -9.94 9.22
CA SER A 33 -1.32 -9.25 8.44
C SER A 33 -1.35 -7.75 8.74
N THR A 34 -1.87 -6.97 7.80
CA THR A 34 -2.07 -5.52 7.93
C THR A 34 -3.24 -5.09 7.05
N PRO A 35 -3.98 -4.01 7.38
CA PRO A 35 -5.07 -3.48 6.56
C PRO A 35 -4.74 -3.25 5.08
N MET A 36 -3.45 -3.04 4.74
CA MET A 36 -3.02 -2.89 3.34
C MET A 36 -3.04 -4.21 2.54
N MET A 37 -3.09 -5.35 3.23
CA MET A 37 -3.12 -6.69 2.65
C MET A 37 -4.56 -7.21 2.64
N VAL A 38 -4.95 -7.88 1.56
CA VAL A 38 -6.25 -8.53 1.47
C VAL A 38 -6.16 -9.89 2.14
N ALA A 39 -7.04 -10.16 3.10
CA ALA A 39 -7.20 -11.51 3.65
C ALA A 39 -7.77 -12.41 2.55
N THR A 40 -6.96 -13.29 1.98
CA THR A 40 -7.43 -14.28 1.00
C THR A 40 -7.93 -15.53 1.72
N PRO A 41 -9.24 -15.86 1.65
CA PRO A 41 -9.81 -17.00 2.39
C PRO A 41 -9.43 -18.37 1.82
N GLN A 42 -8.75 -18.44 0.67
CA GLN A 42 -8.43 -19.70 0.02
C GLN A 42 -7.03 -19.67 -0.62
N ILE A 43 -6.30 -20.77 -0.40
CA ILE A 43 -5.03 -21.18 -1.02
C ILE A 43 -3.77 -20.77 -0.21
N SER A 44 -3.36 -21.73 0.62
CA SER A 44 -2.07 -21.88 1.34
C SER A 44 -1.67 -20.79 2.36
N PRO A 45 -1.31 -21.19 3.61
CA PRO A 45 -0.90 -20.27 4.68
C PRO A 45 0.54 -19.76 4.54
N ARG A 46 1.19 -19.99 3.39
CA ARG A 46 2.58 -19.53 3.17
C ARG A 46 2.54 -18.11 2.64
N LEU A 47 3.15 -17.21 3.41
CA LEU A 47 3.40 -15.85 2.94
C LEU A 47 4.32 -15.90 1.72
N ASP A 48 4.22 -14.87 0.89
CA ASP A 48 5.23 -14.63 -0.14
C ASP A 48 6.61 -14.53 0.52
N PRO A 49 7.68 -15.15 -0.01
CA PRO A 49 9.01 -15.12 0.60
C PRO A 49 9.52 -13.69 0.88
N VAL A 50 9.12 -12.71 0.06
CA VAL A 50 9.44 -11.30 0.29
C VAL A 50 8.74 -10.79 1.56
N LEU A 51 7.48 -11.14 1.73
CA LEU A 51 6.68 -10.71 2.88
C LEU A 51 7.11 -11.43 4.16
N GLU A 52 7.61 -12.66 4.08
CA GLU A 52 8.25 -13.37 5.20
C GLU A 52 9.52 -12.64 5.70
N LYS A 53 10.36 -12.14 4.78
CA LYS A 53 11.54 -11.34 5.14
C LYS A 53 11.14 -10.04 5.82
N VAL A 54 10.14 -9.35 5.26
CA VAL A 54 9.60 -8.10 5.84
C VAL A 54 9.08 -8.34 7.26
N LEU A 55 8.43 -9.48 7.52
CA LEU A 55 7.93 -9.84 8.85
C LEU A 55 9.08 -9.86 9.87
N GLY A 56 10.23 -10.42 9.49
CA GLY A 56 11.45 -10.40 10.29
C GLY A 56 11.96 -8.98 10.59
N VAL A 57 11.94 -8.09 9.59
CA VAL A 57 12.34 -6.68 9.78
C VAL A 57 11.36 -5.94 10.70
N CYS A 58 10.05 -6.12 10.51
CA CYS A 58 9.03 -5.51 11.36
C CYS A 58 9.13 -6.01 12.81
N ALA A 59 9.35 -7.31 13.01
CA ALA A 59 9.56 -7.88 14.33
C ALA A 59 10.86 -7.36 14.99
N ALA A 60 11.94 -7.25 14.23
CA ALA A 60 13.19 -6.65 14.72
C ALA A 60 12.99 -5.17 15.10
N HIS A 61 12.24 -4.41 14.30
CA HIS A 61 11.93 -3.01 14.60
C HIS A 61 11.20 -2.83 15.94
N GLU A 62 10.26 -3.74 16.26
CA GLU A 62 9.48 -3.69 17.51
C GLU A 62 10.25 -4.19 18.75
N THR A 63 11.21 -5.09 18.57
CA THR A 63 11.85 -5.82 19.68
C THR A 63 13.24 -5.30 20.04
N VAL A 64 13.95 -4.72 19.08
CA VAL A 64 15.32 -4.23 19.29
C VAL A 64 15.27 -2.90 20.03
N SER A 65 15.98 -2.82 21.16
CA SER A 65 16.09 -1.59 21.94
C SER A 65 16.72 -0.46 21.12
N GLU A 66 16.39 0.80 21.45
CA GLU A 66 16.93 1.98 20.76
C GLU A 66 18.48 1.99 20.70
N SER A 67 19.14 1.49 21.75
CA SER A 67 20.61 1.35 21.82
C SER A 67 21.20 0.46 20.72
N HIS A 68 20.42 -0.48 20.19
CA HIS A 68 20.80 -1.40 19.13
C HIS A 68 20.12 -1.08 17.79
N GLY A 69 19.51 0.10 17.68
CA GLY A 69 18.76 0.51 16.48
C GLY A 69 19.57 0.44 15.18
N HIS A 70 20.90 0.55 15.24
CA HIS A 70 21.78 0.40 14.07
C HIS A 70 21.73 -1.00 13.43
N LEU A 71 21.41 -2.05 14.19
CA LEU A 71 21.27 -3.41 13.67
C LEU A 71 20.00 -3.53 12.80
N VAL A 72 18.91 -2.88 13.23
CA VAL A 72 17.67 -2.81 12.44
C VAL A 72 17.91 -2.04 11.15
N ASP A 73 18.67 -0.94 11.21
CA ASP A 73 18.98 -0.13 10.03
C ASP A 73 19.83 -0.93 9.03
N GLN A 74 20.81 -1.71 9.50
CA GLN A 74 21.63 -2.59 8.65
C GLN A 74 20.82 -3.72 8.03
N LEU A 75 19.91 -4.33 8.82
CA LEU A 75 19.02 -5.36 8.33
C LEU A 75 18.10 -4.80 7.24
N LEU A 76 17.49 -3.65 7.47
CA LEU A 76 16.60 -2.99 6.52
C LEU A 76 17.35 -2.62 5.23
N ASP A 77 18.55 -2.04 5.32
CA ASP A 77 19.37 -1.72 4.14
C ASP A 77 19.69 -2.97 3.31
N ARG A 78 20.04 -4.08 3.98
CA ARG A 78 20.36 -5.35 3.33
C ARG A 78 19.14 -5.95 2.64
N GLU A 79 18.01 -6.07 3.35
CA GLU A 79 16.79 -6.66 2.80
C GLU A 79 16.22 -5.83 1.65
N LEU A 80 16.32 -4.50 1.73
CA LEU A 80 15.94 -3.64 0.62
C LEU A 80 16.86 -3.82 -0.60
N GLN A 81 18.17 -3.91 -0.40
CA GLN A 81 19.10 -4.14 -1.51
C GLN A 81 18.83 -5.50 -2.17
N ASP A 82 18.56 -6.54 -1.37
CA ASP A 82 18.18 -7.86 -1.87
C ASP A 82 16.85 -7.82 -2.63
N LEU A 83 15.86 -7.08 -2.14
CA LEU A 83 14.58 -6.85 -2.81
C LEU A 83 14.76 -6.19 -4.18
N VAL A 84 15.61 -5.16 -4.27
CA VAL A 84 15.91 -4.47 -5.53
C VAL A 84 16.63 -5.39 -6.51
N ASN A 85 17.63 -6.14 -6.04
CA ASN A 85 18.40 -7.08 -6.88
C ASN A 85 17.50 -8.21 -7.41
N THR A 86 16.60 -8.72 -6.58
CA THR A 86 15.69 -9.80 -6.98
C THR A 86 14.69 -9.29 -8.03
N SER A 87 14.19 -8.06 -7.88
CA SER A 87 13.26 -7.48 -8.84
C SER A 87 13.90 -7.15 -10.20
N THR A 88 15.19 -6.81 -10.26
CA THR A 88 15.87 -6.53 -11.54
C THR A 88 16.23 -7.80 -12.30
N LEU A 89 16.43 -8.91 -11.59
CA LEU A 89 16.73 -10.23 -12.14
C LEU A 89 15.47 -11.06 -12.44
N ALA A 90 14.29 -10.57 -12.10
CA ALA A 90 13.03 -11.27 -12.30
C ALA A 90 12.77 -11.55 -13.80
N SER A 91 12.89 -12.81 -14.20
CA SER A 91 12.67 -13.28 -15.58
C SER A 91 11.18 -13.44 -15.88
N ASP A 92 10.70 -13.08 -17.06
CA ASP A 92 9.31 -13.39 -17.48
C ASP A 92 9.04 -14.90 -17.65
N TYR A 93 10.08 -15.72 -17.52
CA TYR A 93 10.03 -17.17 -17.57
C TYR A 93 10.27 -17.78 -16.19
N ASP A 94 9.56 -18.86 -15.90
CA ASP A 94 9.79 -19.68 -14.71
C ASP A 94 11.07 -20.53 -14.84
N ILE A 95 11.37 -21.29 -13.79
CA ILE A 95 12.56 -22.15 -13.68
C ILE A 95 12.56 -23.26 -14.75
N ASN A 96 11.38 -23.59 -15.30
CA ASN A 96 11.20 -24.59 -16.36
C ASN A 96 11.22 -23.97 -17.76
N GLY A 97 11.48 -22.65 -17.87
CA GLY A 97 11.47 -21.92 -19.14
C GLY A 97 10.07 -21.64 -19.69
N GLN A 98 9.01 -21.82 -18.91
CA GLN A 98 7.64 -21.47 -19.29
C GLN A 98 7.34 -20.00 -18.97
N ARG A 99 6.58 -19.33 -19.83
CA ARG A 99 6.15 -17.95 -19.59
C ARG A 99 5.30 -17.91 -18.32
N ARG A 100 5.65 -17.03 -17.38
CA ARG A 100 4.91 -16.87 -16.13
C ARG A 100 3.52 -16.32 -16.42
N ASP A 101 2.53 -16.85 -15.69
CA ASP A 101 1.17 -16.34 -15.73
C ASP A 101 1.09 -14.92 -15.15
N LEU A 102 0.22 -14.10 -15.74
CA LEU A 102 0.04 -12.69 -15.37
C LEU A 102 -0.36 -12.53 -13.90
N CYS A 103 -1.19 -13.44 -13.38
CA CYS A 103 -1.67 -13.40 -12.00
C CYS A 103 -0.52 -13.65 -11.01
N SER A 104 0.46 -14.48 -11.38
CA SER A 104 1.69 -14.71 -10.59
C SER A 104 2.61 -13.48 -10.59
N ILE A 105 2.86 -12.91 -11.77
CA ILE A 105 3.66 -11.69 -11.95
C ILE A 105 3.07 -10.54 -11.12
N MET A 106 1.75 -10.37 -11.17
CA MET A 106 1.08 -9.31 -10.43
C MET A 106 1.15 -9.53 -8.91
N ARG A 107 1.03 -10.77 -8.43
CA ARG A 107 1.18 -11.09 -7.00
C ARG A 107 2.58 -10.72 -6.49
N GLU A 108 3.63 -11.08 -7.23
CA GLU A 108 5.00 -10.70 -6.90
C GLU A 108 5.16 -9.17 -6.87
N LYS A 109 4.59 -8.46 -7.86
CA LYS A 109 4.66 -6.99 -7.91
C LYS A 109 3.90 -6.31 -6.76
N ILE A 110 2.82 -6.90 -6.29
CA ILE A 110 2.11 -6.45 -5.09
C ILE A 110 2.98 -6.70 -3.86
N ALA A 111 3.48 -7.92 -3.67
CA ALA A 111 4.29 -8.29 -2.52
C ALA A 111 5.54 -7.41 -2.37
N ARG A 112 6.28 -7.16 -3.47
CA ARG A 112 7.47 -6.29 -3.43
C ARG A 112 7.13 -4.83 -3.09
N LEU A 113 5.99 -4.32 -3.57
CA LEU A 113 5.61 -2.94 -3.29
C LEU A 113 5.08 -2.82 -1.86
N GLN A 114 4.34 -3.81 -1.36
CA GLN A 114 3.96 -3.91 0.06
C GLN A 114 5.20 -3.94 0.97
N ALA A 115 6.22 -4.72 0.61
CA ALA A 115 7.50 -4.73 1.31
C ALA A 115 8.17 -3.35 1.34
N LEU A 116 8.27 -2.71 0.17
CA LEU A 116 8.83 -1.36 0.08
C LEU A 116 8.03 -0.36 0.90
N ILE A 117 6.69 -0.41 0.88
CA ILE A 117 5.82 0.42 1.71
C ILE A 117 6.16 0.25 3.20
N MET A 118 6.29 -0.99 3.68
CA MET A 118 6.62 -1.24 5.09
C MET A 118 8.01 -0.70 5.48
N TYR A 119 9.01 -0.89 4.63
CA TYR A 119 10.34 -0.30 4.85
C TYR A 119 10.29 1.24 4.84
N GLN A 120 9.54 1.85 3.92
CA GLN A 120 9.36 3.29 3.85
C GLN A 120 8.63 3.84 5.07
N ILE A 121 7.62 3.14 5.61
CA ILE A 121 6.93 3.53 6.85
C ILE A 121 7.92 3.55 8.02
N ILE A 122 8.71 2.49 8.19
CA ILE A 122 9.73 2.42 9.25
C ILE A 122 10.72 3.58 9.09
N GLN A 123 11.30 3.76 7.90
CA GLN A 123 12.33 4.77 7.69
C GLN A 123 11.82 6.21 7.83
N ARG A 124 10.58 6.48 7.42
CA ARG A 124 10.02 7.85 7.41
C ARG A 124 9.45 8.27 8.75
N TYR A 125 8.92 7.33 9.54
CA TYR A 125 8.11 7.66 10.72
C TYR A 125 8.72 7.20 12.05
N SER A 126 9.76 6.35 12.09
CA SER A 126 10.37 5.86 13.34
C SER A 126 11.26 6.86 14.10
N ASN A 127 11.06 8.18 13.91
CA ASN A 127 11.75 9.28 14.59
C ASN A 127 13.28 9.40 14.39
N LYS A 128 13.88 8.62 13.48
CA LYS A 128 15.32 8.70 13.15
C LYS A 128 15.55 9.55 11.90
N THR A 129 16.19 10.72 12.07
CA THR A 129 16.47 11.67 10.97
C THR A 129 17.30 11.05 9.83
N ARG A 130 18.24 10.17 10.16
CA ARG A 130 19.06 9.44 9.17
C ARG A 130 18.23 8.55 8.25
N ASP A 131 17.18 7.94 8.79
CA ASP A 131 16.36 6.99 8.03
C ASP A 131 15.42 7.72 7.09
N ALA A 132 14.98 8.94 7.46
CA ALA A 132 14.22 9.80 6.58
C ALA A 132 15.02 10.20 5.32
N GLN A 133 16.31 10.49 5.45
CA GLN A 133 17.17 10.79 4.29
C GLN A 133 17.37 9.59 3.37
N LYS A 134 17.50 8.38 3.93
CA LYS A 134 17.56 7.13 3.15
C LYS A 134 16.27 6.87 2.40
N ALA A 135 15.12 7.06 3.06
CA ALA A 135 13.81 6.95 2.42
C ALA A 135 13.67 7.91 1.24
N MET A 136 14.17 9.14 1.39
CA MET A 136 14.18 10.14 0.31
C MET A 136 15.07 9.74 -0.87
N ALA A 137 16.21 9.11 -0.63
CA ALA A 137 17.05 8.57 -1.70
C ALA A 137 16.36 7.44 -2.49
N GLN A 138 15.35 6.80 -1.89
CA GLN A 138 14.59 5.69 -2.47
C GLN A 138 13.25 6.13 -3.08
N GLU A 139 12.94 7.44 -3.07
CA GLU A 139 11.68 7.98 -3.58
C GLU A 139 11.45 7.61 -5.06
N ALA A 140 12.48 7.72 -5.90
CA ALA A 140 12.38 7.39 -7.32
C ALA A 140 12.04 5.92 -7.56
N LEU A 141 12.59 5.01 -6.74
CA LEU A 141 12.26 3.59 -6.77
C LEU A 141 10.80 3.37 -6.37
N PHE A 142 10.36 4.04 -5.30
CA PHE A 142 8.99 3.92 -4.80
C PHE A 142 7.96 4.37 -5.84
N VAL A 143 8.18 5.53 -6.46
CA VAL A 143 7.34 6.05 -7.55
C VAL A 143 7.34 5.09 -8.74
N SER A 144 8.50 4.58 -9.15
CA SER A 144 8.63 3.66 -10.28
C SER A 144 7.83 2.37 -10.06
N TRP A 145 7.96 1.74 -8.90
CA TRP A 145 7.24 0.49 -8.60
C TRP A 145 5.74 0.68 -8.41
N THR A 146 5.30 1.81 -7.86
CA THR A 146 3.88 2.18 -7.82
C THR A 146 3.31 2.28 -9.24
N ARG A 147 3.98 3.04 -10.12
CA ARG A 147 3.53 3.22 -11.50
C ARG A 147 3.55 1.91 -12.30
N GLU A 148 4.53 1.07 -12.06
CA GLU A 148 4.58 -0.25 -12.67
C GLU A 148 3.37 -1.10 -12.27
N LEU A 149 2.97 -1.09 -10.99
CA LEU A 149 1.77 -1.80 -10.55
C LEU A 149 0.48 -1.20 -11.13
N GLU A 150 0.36 0.12 -11.21
CA GLU A 150 -0.77 0.80 -11.86
C GLU A 150 -0.94 0.37 -13.32
N LEU A 151 0.18 0.27 -14.08
CA LEU A 151 0.15 -0.19 -15.45
C LEU A 151 -0.34 -1.65 -15.56
N GLN A 152 0.07 -2.52 -14.64
CA GLN A 152 -0.39 -3.91 -14.61
C GLN A 152 -1.88 -4.01 -14.27
N VAL A 153 -2.39 -3.18 -13.35
CA VAL A 153 -3.82 -3.07 -13.07
C VAL A 153 -4.59 -2.67 -14.33
N GLN A 154 -4.12 -1.66 -15.06
CA GLN A 154 -4.76 -1.22 -16.31
C GLN A 154 -4.77 -2.32 -17.38
N LEU A 155 -3.67 -3.07 -17.52
CA LEU A 155 -3.60 -4.21 -18.44
C LEU A 155 -4.61 -5.29 -18.06
N LEU A 156 -4.67 -5.67 -16.78
CA LEU A 156 -5.59 -6.70 -16.30
C LEU A 156 -7.06 -6.28 -16.52
N GLN A 157 -7.41 -5.02 -16.24
CA GLN A 157 -8.76 -4.51 -16.48
C GLN A 157 -9.15 -4.50 -17.97
N ARG A 158 -8.21 -4.17 -18.87
CA ARG A 158 -8.44 -4.23 -20.32
C ARG A 158 -8.70 -5.66 -20.77
N LEU A 159 -7.92 -6.62 -20.25
CA LEU A 159 -8.10 -8.03 -20.57
C LEU A 159 -9.46 -8.57 -20.10
N GLN A 160 -9.88 -8.19 -18.88
CA GLN A 160 -11.23 -8.52 -18.38
C GLN A 160 -12.34 -7.94 -19.26
N SER A 161 -12.17 -6.70 -19.72
CA SER A 161 -13.13 -6.03 -20.59
C SER A 161 -13.18 -6.61 -22.01
N SER A 162 -12.07 -7.19 -22.49
CA SER A 162 -11.99 -7.83 -23.82
C SER A 162 -12.40 -9.30 -23.83
N SER A 163 -12.38 -9.98 -22.68
CA SER A 163 -12.70 -11.42 -22.52
C SER A 163 -14.17 -11.79 -22.74
N GLY A 164 -14.96 -10.91 -23.38
CA GLY A 164 -16.32 -11.22 -23.84
C GLY A 164 -16.36 -12.05 -25.14
N MET A 165 -15.22 -12.31 -25.78
CA MET A 165 -15.15 -13.04 -27.04
C MET A 165 -13.75 -13.68 -27.21
N PHE A 166 -13.70 -15.02 -27.26
CA PHE A 166 -12.55 -15.89 -27.58
C PHE A 166 -11.60 -16.37 -26.45
N ASP A 167 -11.74 -17.68 -26.22
CA ASP A 167 -10.71 -18.74 -26.25
C ASP A 167 -10.19 -19.43 -24.96
N MET A 168 -10.29 -20.75 -25.03
CA MET A 168 -9.81 -21.76 -24.10
C MET A 168 -8.28 -21.91 -24.22
N ALA A 169 -7.45 -21.29 -23.36
CA ALA A 169 -6.07 -21.75 -23.10
C ALA A 169 -5.28 -20.95 -22.02
N SER A 170 -5.89 -20.48 -20.92
CA SER A 170 -5.08 -19.97 -19.80
C SER A 170 -5.72 -20.31 -18.45
N ALA A 171 -4.93 -20.86 -17.54
CA ALA A 171 -5.36 -21.33 -16.22
C ALA A 171 -5.84 -20.20 -15.27
N CYS A 172 -5.81 -18.93 -15.67
CA CYS A 172 -6.34 -17.83 -14.86
C CYS A 172 -7.83 -17.54 -15.17
N TYR A 173 -8.70 -18.56 -14.97
CA TYR A 173 -10.18 -18.43 -14.99
C TYR A 173 -10.76 -18.07 -13.62
N THR A 174 -9.96 -17.47 -12.73
CA THR A 174 -10.40 -17.16 -11.36
C THR A 174 -10.73 -15.68 -11.21
N ASP A 175 -11.74 -15.41 -10.38
CA ASP A 175 -12.13 -14.09 -9.92
C ASP A 175 -10.90 -13.26 -9.53
N HIS A 176 -10.49 -12.34 -10.40
CA HIS A 176 -9.35 -11.46 -10.15
C HIS A 176 -9.66 -10.34 -9.15
N THR A 177 -10.88 -10.31 -8.60
CA THR A 177 -11.31 -9.26 -7.65
C THR A 177 -10.35 -9.17 -6.48
N GLY A 178 -9.95 -10.30 -5.88
CA GLY A 178 -9.00 -10.29 -4.75
C GLY A 178 -7.62 -9.74 -5.11
N LEU A 179 -7.14 -9.99 -6.33
CA LEU A 179 -5.85 -9.50 -6.81
C LEU A 179 -5.88 -8.00 -7.12
N LEU A 180 -6.96 -7.54 -7.76
CA LEU A 180 -7.20 -6.11 -8.00
C LEU A 180 -7.37 -5.35 -6.68
N GLU A 181 -8.10 -5.91 -5.73
CA GLU A 181 -8.24 -5.37 -4.37
C GLU A 181 -6.88 -5.16 -3.70
N ALA A 182 -6.04 -6.19 -3.71
CA ALA A 182 -4.71 -6.13 -3.12
C ALA A 182 -3.84 -5.08 -3.83
N ALA A 183 -3.94 -4.98 -5.15
CA ALA A 183 -3.23 -3.95 -5.90
C ALA A 183 -3.71 -2.54 -5.55
N TYR A 184 -5.01 -2.28 -5.50
CA TYR A 184 -5.54 -0.96 -5.16
C TYR A 184 -5.17 -0.51 -3.75
N ARG A 185 -5.27 -1.40 -2.76
CA ARG A 185 -4.84 -1.10 -1.39
C ARG A 185 -3.36 -0.76 -1.34
N THR A 186 -2.53 -1.52 -2.06
CA THR A 186 -1.08 -1.30 -2.13
C THR A 186 -0.75 0.03 -2.82
N ILE A 187 -1.42 0.33 -3.95
CA ILE A 187 -1.25 1.59 -4.68
C ILE A 187 -1.62 2.76 -3.78
N ILE A 188 -2.82 2.78 -3.20
CA ILE A 188 -3.26 3.86 -2.30
C ILE A 188 -2.25 4.04 -1.16
N MET A 189 -1.88 2.98 -0.46
CA MET A 189 -0.91 3.08 0.64
C MET A 189 0.43 3.64 0.19
N SER A 190 0.89 3.34 -1.03
CA SER A 190 2.11 3.94 -1.56
C SER A 190 2.01 5.46 -1.72
N TYR A 191 0.84 5.98 -2.10
CA TYR A 191 0.59 7.41 -2.20
C TYR A 191 0.40 8.05 -0.82
N GLU A 192 -0.34 7.41 0.07
CA GLU A 192 -0.59 7.91 1.42
C GLU A 192 0.72 8.09 2.20
N VAL A 193 1.60 7.07 2.19
CA VAL A 193 2.90 7.15 2.87
C VAL A 193 3.73 8.32 2.34
N ARG A 194 3.69 8.60 1.05
CA ARG A 194 4.42 9.75 0.47
C ARG A 194 3.73 11.07 0.83
N ALA A 195 2.42 11.16 0.65
CA ALA A 195 1.64 12.38 0.91
C ALA A 195 1.79 12.85 2.36
N VAL A 196 1.55 11.96 3.33
CA VAL A 196 1.65 12.27 4.77
C VAL A 196 3.06 12.75 5.14
N TYR A 197 4.10 12.07 4.64
CA TYR A 197 5.48 12.47 4.89
C TYR A 197 5.78 13.87 4.35
N TRP A 198 5.41 14.15 3.09
CA TRP A 198 5.66 15.44 2.46
C TRP A 198 4.90 16.57 3.14
N VAL A 199 3.66 16.34 3.59
CA VAL A 199 2.90 17.37 4.30
C VAL A 199 3.48 17.64 5.69
N LEU A 200 3.84 16.60 6.45
CA LEU A 200 4.44 16.76 7.78
C LEU A 200 5.73 17.56 7.73
N ASN A 201 6.61 17.27 6.77
CA ASN A 201 7.96 17.82 6.73
C ASN A 201 8.11 19.08 5.86
N HIS A 202 7.30 19.22 4.82
CA HIS A 202 7.48 20.25 3.80
C HIS A 202 6.23 21.08 3.51
N LYS A 203 5.08 20.76 4.13
CA LYS A 203 3.82 21.51 3.95
C LYS A 203 3.34 21.58 2.49
N ILE A 204 3.70 20.57 1.71
CA ILE A 204 3.30 20.39 0.31
C ILE A 204 2.90 18.93 0.08
N CYS A 205 2.11 18.66 -0.96
CA CYS A 205 1.78 17.31 -1.39
C CYS A 205 2.07 17.16 -2.90
N PRO A 206 3.24 16.64 -3.30
CA PRO A 206 3.62 16.56 -4.71
C PRO A 206 2.81 15.51 -5.49
N VAL A 207 2.28 14.50 -4.79
CA VAL A 207 1.52 13.39 -5.38
C VAL A 207 0.02 13.69 -5.52
N TRP A 208 -0.36 14.94 -5.28
CA TRP A 208 -1.75 15.36 -5.19
C TRP A 208 -2.56 15.09 -6.45
N GLN A 209 -2.03 15.44 -7.63
CA GLN A 209 -2.75 15.24 -8.89
C GLN A 209 -2.97 13.76 -9.18
N ASP A 210 -2.01 12.92 -8.82
CA ASP A 210 -2.07 11.48 -9.03
C ASP A 210 -3.15 10.84 -8.15
N LEU A 211 -3.28 11.28 -6.88
CA LEU A 211 -4.31 10.78 -5.95
C LEU A 211 -5.74 10.87 -6.52
N PHE A 212 -6.07 11.89 -7.34
CA PHE A 212 -7.40 12.04 -7.94
C PHE A 212 -7.76 10.92 -8.92
N ALA A 213 -6.74 10.34 -9.55
CA ALA A 213 -6.91 9.31 -10.55
C ALA A 213 -6.97 7.91 -9.94
N ILE A 214 -6.71 7.77 -8.64
CA ILE A 214 -6.67 6.47 -7.98
C ILE A 214 -8.07 5.98 -7.66
N VAL A 215 -8.30 4.70 -7.95
CA VAL A 215 -9.53 3.99 -7.62
C VAL A 215 -9.44 3.46 -6.18
N VAL A 216 -10.46 3.72 -5.38
CA VAL A 216 -10.61 3.16 -4.04
C VAL A 216 -11.12 1.73 -4.13
N PRO A 217 -10.48 0.77 -3.44
CA PRO A 217 -10.87 -0.63 -3.49
C PRO A 217 -12.36 -0.83 -3.17
N LYS A 218 -13.03 -1.71 -3.91
CA LYS A 218 -14.46 -2.06 -3.76
C LYS A 218 -14.77 -2.56 -2.35
N SER A 219 -13.85 -3.28 -1.73
CA SER A 219 -13.99 -3.72 -0.33
C SER A 219 -14.17 -2.55 0.65
N LEU A 220 -13.63 -1.37 0.34
CA LEU A 220 -13.73 -0.16 1.17
C LEU A 220 -14.85 0.78 0.69
N SER A 221 -15.08 0.85 -0.62
CA SER A 221 -16.01 1.81 -1.24
C SER A 221 -17.41 1.24 -1.51
N GLY A 222 -17.55 -0.09 -1.55
CA GLY A 222 -18.76 -0.77 -2.00
C GLY A 222 -19.00 -0.66 -3.52
N ARG A 223 -18.10 -0.06 -4.30
CA ARG A 223 -18.27 0.21 -5.74
C ARG A 223 -17.05 -0.25 -6.54
N ASP A 224 -17.29 -0.75 -7.76
CA ASP A 224 -16.21 -1.28 -8.63
C ASP A 224 -15.25 -0.20 -9.14
N LYS A 225 -15.72 1.04 -9.26
CA LYS A 225 -14.91 2.17 -9.73
C LYS A 225 -15.38 3.44 -9.05
N LEU A 226 -14.74 3.78 -7.94
CA LEU A 226 -14.93 5.04 -7.23
C LEU A 226 -13.58 5.71 -7.06
N LEU A 227 -13.42 6.91 -7.59
CA LEU A 227 -12.15 7.62 -7.47
C LEU A 227 -11.99 8.16 -6.06
N TYR A 228 -10.75 8.35 -5.65
CA TYR A 228 -10.39 8.85 -4.32
C TYR A 228 -11.16 10.12 -3.88
N PRO A 229 -11.36 11.16 -4.71
CA PRO A 229 -12.14 12.33 -4.31
C PRO A 229 -13.63 12.02 -4.16
N GLU A 230 -14.16 11.16 -5.02
CA GLU A 230 -15.58 10.75 -4.98
C GLU A 230 -15.86 9.91 -3.74
N TYR A 231 -14.93 9.03 -3.37
CA TYR A 231 -15.01 8.23 -2.15
C TYR A 231 -15.13 9.10 -0.90
N VAL A 232 -14.35 10.17 -0.82
CA VAL A 232 -14.38 11.08 0.32
C VAL A 232 -15.73 11.80 0.43
N VAL A 233 -16.30 12.20 -0.71
CA VAL A 233 -17.65 12.81 -0.76
C VAL A 233 -18.74 11.80 -0.35
N GLU A 234 -18.64 10.55 -0.77
CA GLU A 234 -19.61 9.52 -0.39
C GLU A 234 -19.46 9.10 1.09
N TRP A 235 -18.23 9.13 1.63
CA TRP A 235 -17.95 8.93 3.04
C TRP A 235 -18.64 10.00 3.91
N GLU A 236 -18.55 11.27 3.52
CA GLU A 236 -19.21 12.39 4.21
C GLU A 236 -20.73 12.23 4.28
N LYS A 237 -21.32 11.65 3.24
CA LYS A 237 -22.77 11.39 3.17
C LYS A 237 -23.19 10.13 3.93
N GLY A 238 -22.24 9.38 4.52
CA GLY A 238 -22.51 8.11 5.17
C GLY A 238 -22.94 7.00 4.20
N LEU A 239 -22.58 7.09 2.91
CA LEU A 239 -23.01 6.17 1.85
C LEU A 239 -22.04 5.00 1.62
N ILE A 240 -20.97 4.94 2.39
CA ILE A 240 -19.97 3.88 2.38
C ILE A 240 -20.42 2.65 3.19
N PRO A 241 -20.00 1.43 2.82
CA PRO A 241 -20.39 0.22 3.54
C PRO A 241 -19.83 0.16 4.97
N VAL A 242 -20.46 -0.64 5.82
CA VAL A 242 -19.86 -1.11 7.07
C VAL A 242 -18.86 -2.21 6.72
N VAL A 243 -17.62 -2.03 7.12
CA VAL A 243 -16.50 -2.91 6.79
C VAL A 243 -15.96 -3.60 8.03
N SER A 244 -15.03 -4.55 7.86
CA SER A 244 -14.34 -5.19 8.98
C SER A 244 -13.52 -4.16 9.79
N LYS A 245 -13.13 -4.49 11.03
CA LYS A 245 -12.31 -3.57 11.85
C LYS A 245 -11.00 -3.19 11.18
N ASP A 246 -10.34 -4.12 10.49
CA ASP A 246 -9.09 -3.83 9.80
C ASP A 246 -9.31 -2.92 8.58
N ASP A 247 -10.39 -3.15 7.84
CA ASP A 247 -10.78 -2.30 6.72
C ASP A 247 -11.22 -0.90 7.16
N GLU A 248 -11.86 -0.79 8.32
CA GLU A 248 -12.26 0.47 8.93
C GLU A 248 -11.02 1.33 9.25
N ARG A 249 -9.93 0.71 9.72
CA ARG A 249 -8.66 1.41 9.96
C ARG A 249 -8.08 1.99 8.68
N LEU A 250 -8.09 1.24 7.58
CA LEU A 250 -7.60 1.72 6.28
C LEU A 250 -8.52 2.81 5.71
N GLN A 251 -9.84 2.64 5.82
CA GLN A 251 -10.82 3.65 5.45
C GLN A 251 -10.60 4.96 6.22
N ASN A 252 -10.39 4.88 7.53
CA ASN A 252 -10.15 6.04 8.37
C ASN A 252 -8.84 6.72 8.01
N LEU A 253 -7.77 5.96 7.72
CA LEU A 253 -6.50 6.50 7.26
C LEU A 253 -6.66 7.28 5.95
N ILE A 254 -7.34 6.69 4.95
CA ILE A 254 -7.60 7.31 3.64
C ILE A 254 -8.34 8.64 3.80
N VAL A 255 -9.38 8.67 4.64
CA VAL A 255 -10.19 9.87 4.83
C VAL A 255 -9.44 10.91 5.67
N ALA A 256 -8.77 10.49 6.73
CA ALA A 256 -8.00 11.37 7.60
C ALA A 256 -6.87 12.05 6.82
N ALA A 257 -6.15 11.27 6.01
CA ALA A 257 -5.20 11.80 5.06
C ALA A 257 -5.92 12.79 4.16
N CYS A 258 -6.93 12.40 3.36
CA CYS A 258 -7.58 13.30 2.40
C CYS A 258 -8.10 14.64 2.98
N LYS A 259 -8.62 14.63 4.20
CA LYS A 259 -9.43 15.74 4.71
C LYS A 259 -8.77 16.58 5.79
N GLY A 260 -7.73 16.09 6.47
CA GLY A 260 -7.31 16.73 7.72
C GLY A 260 -8.44 16.65 8.75
N VAL A 261 -8.72 15.46 9.31
CA VAL A 261 -9.70 15.32 10.39
C VAL A 261 -9.05 14.63 11.59
N ASP A 262 -9.05 15.32 12.73
CA ASP A 262 -8.43 14.86 13.99
C ASP A 262 -9.24 13.72 14.67
N ALA A 263 -10.45 13.43 14.20
CA ALA A 263 -11.27 12.32 14.65
C ALA A 263 -12.17 11.79 13.51
N VAL A 264 -11.85 10.60 12.99
CA VAL A 264 -12.75 9.88 12.08
C VAL A 264 -13.85 9.21 12.92
N ARG A 265 -14.78 10.02 13.44
CA ARG A 265 -16.04 9.51 13.99
C ARG A 265 -17.08 9.61 12.89
N ARG A 266 -17.75 8.50 12.58
CA ARG A 266 -18.97 8.53 11.76
C ARG A 266 -19.92 9.55 12.37
N ALA A 267 -20.62 10.31 11.53
CA ALA A 267 -21.87 10.90 11.96
C ALA A 267 -22.76 9.72 12.40
N GLU A 268 -23.05 9.64 13.70
CA GLU A 268 -24.13 8.81 14.18
C GLU A 268 -25.40 9.31 13.49
N ALA A 269 -25.98 8.46 12.64
CA ALA A 269 -27.29 8.71 12.05
C ALA A 269 -28.38 8.51 13.10
#